data_AF-A0A1B2I7X3-F1
#
_entry.id   AF-A0A1B2I7X3-F1
#
_cell.length_a   1.000
_cell.length_b   1.000
_cell.length_c   1.000
_cell.angle_alpha   90.00
_cell.angle_beta   90.00
_cell.angle_gamma   90.00
#
_symmetry.space_group_name_H-M   'P 1'
#
loop_
_entity.id
_entity.type
_entity.pdbx_description
1 polymer ?
#
loop_
_entity_poly.entity_id
_entity_poly.type
_entity_poly.pdbx_seq_one_letter_code
_entity_poly.pdbx_strand_id
1 'polypeptide(L)'
;MIKLQGKCKLVLAFVAAAAMLGTAWAANEVSYENGGTIDLTKIEAGNLYKPNAEGAITVNISGDLGAKGAEDTKSFKIYGAKDNAGGSANFTVNWGKSKLYTKGGFTQIIAGGVGSDLKDSSMTFDSAETSEIYEGDGSGQKSLLLAAGPEGGSVSGNTTLNINGTLGANDVVYYLKATAGGLLNNDSTSDFIVVEGDSTVNFKADWKTGKGTALLAGPMIRKAGTTYGTVKGATIVNIDGGGSVREIWAAGALLGNVSTPSLTVGSAEVRILKGAVDDSVFAGAEVYANGTATVSGDASITFSGGTMGENGGRARLFGGHYVEHEGGKGYINGDSHIIITGGSGIKYVFGGGMAWNCPTSETQSVVRGGSNIDIVGDGGLSALTENSKIFVGGRRKTSTSAIASVEKNGTVTFSNITKAYKGTISGQGTQSNNPADSNDYIADYTDSVSGDSVLVFDNVQADFSGATIVEMDRIELSSGTELKLADLGGATAIKLTGNWTNLGTPSALTLTKAVEQDVTVDYSKAGTRRHM
;
A
#
# COMPACT_ATOMS: atom_id res chain seq x y z
N MET A 1 22.27 51.37 -10.10
CA MET A 1 21.47 50.43 -9.30
C MET A 1 21.01 49.28 -10.18
N ILE A 2 21.69 48.14 -10.12
CA ILE A 2 21.27 46.89 -10.77
C ILE A 2 21.32 45.81 -9.69
N LYS A 3 20.17 45.14 -9.47
CA LYS A 3 19.91 44.20 -8.37
C LYS A 3 20.57 42.84 -8.63
N LEU A 4 21.41 42.38 -7.70
CA LEU A 4 21.82 40.98 -7.56
C LEU A 4 20.66 40.18 -6.91
N GLN A 5 19.95 39.37 -7.69
CA GLN A 5 19.14 38.26 -7.19
C GLN A 5 19.36 37.05 -8.10
N GLY A 6 20.06 36.02 -7.61
CA GLY A 6 20.27 34.80 -8.40
C GLY A 6 21.18 33.74 -7.78
N LYS A 7 22.07 34.10 -6.83
CA LYS A 7 23.09 33.16 -6.34
C LYS A 7 22.73 32.36 -5.08
N CYS A 8 21.68 32.71 -4.33
CA CYS A 8 21.35 32.01 -3.07
C CYS A 8 20.51 30.71 -3.23
N LYS A 9 19.85 30.47 -4.37
CA LYS A 9 19.08 29.23 -4.58
C LYS A 9 19.93 28.05 -5.08
N LEU A 10 21.03 28.33 -5.81
CA LEU A 10 21.94 27.29 -6.29
C LEU A 10 22.76 26.71 -5.12
N VAL A 11 23.20 27.54 -4.17
CA VAL A 11 23.98 27.10 -3.02
C VAL A 11 23.16 26.22 -2.07
N LEU A 12 21.85 26.47 -1.90
CA LEU A 12 20.99 25.64 -1.06
C LEU A 12 20.74 24.24 -1.67
N ALA A 13 20.65 24.15 -3.01
CA ALA A 13 20.56 22.87 -3.71
C ALA A 13 21.86 22.06 -3.62
N PHE A 14 23.02 22.72 -3.67
CA PHE A 14 24.33 22.06 -3.48
C PHE A 14 24.59 21.64 -2.03
N VAL A 15 24.08 22.37 -1.02
CA VAL A 15 24.21 21.98 0.39
C VAL A 15 23.29 20.79 0.75
N ALA A 16 22.10 20.69 0.14
CA ALA A 16 21.24 19.51 0.28
C ALA A 16 21.81 18.26 -0.42
N ALA A 17 22.48 18.43 -1.57
CA ALA A 17 23.22 17.35 -2.23
C ALA A 17 24.49 16.95 -1.46
N ALA A 18 25.20 17.91 -0.86
CA ALA A 18 26.39 17.63 -0.05
C ALA A 18 26.06 16.94 1.29
N ALA A 19 24.86 17.13 1.85
CA ALA A 19 24.39 16.37 3.01
C ALA A 19 23.93 14.93 2.67
N MET A 20 23.71 14.61 1.38
CA MET A 20 23.36 13.28 0.90
C MET A 20 24.56 12.51 0.29
N LEU A 21 25.66 13.21 -0.01
CA LEU A 21 26.94 12.60 -0.32
C LEU A 21 27.66 12.31 0.99
N GLY A 22 27.21 11.27 1.68
CA GLY A 22 28.01 10.67 2.74
C GLY A 22 29.39 10.38 2.17
N THR A 23 30.42 10.97 2.75
CA THR A 23 31.80 10.56 2.52
C THR A 23 31.84 9.06 2.73
N ALA A 24 32.31 8.30 1.74
CA ALA A 24 32.57 6.88 1.88
C ALA A 24 33.68 6.71 2.92
N TRP A 25 33.32 6.74 4.20
CA TRP A 25 34.15 6.19 5.27
C TRP A 25 34.23 4.69 5.00
N ALA A 26 35.43 4.13 5.05
CA ALA A 26 35.62 2.70 4.98
C ALA A 26 34.78 2.05 6.09
N ALA A 27 33.69 1.40 5.70
CA ALA A 27 32.80 0.76 6.65
C ALA A 27 33.56 -0.43 7.26
N ASN A 28 33.67 -0.48 8.58
CA ASN A 28 34.30 -1.61 9.25
C ASN A 28 33.37 -2.82 9.19
N GLU A 29 33.87 -3.92 8.65
CA GLU A 29 33.18 -5.19 8.68
C GLU A 29 33.42 -5.89 10.02
N VAL A 30 32.33 -6.25 10.69
CA VAL A 30 32.35 -6.97 11.96
C VAL A 30 31.69 -8.33 11.76
N SER A 31 32.46 -9.40 11.92
CA SER A 31 31.91 -10.75 11.81
C SER A 31 31.16 -11.16 13.09
N TYR A 32 30.03 -11.85 12.96
CA TYR A 32 29.34 -12.50 14.07
C TYR A 32 29.12 -14.00 13.80
N GLU A 33 29.03 -14.79 14.87
CA GLU A 33 28.78 -16.24 14.78
C GLU A 33 27.30 -16.55 14.55
N ASN A 34 26.99 -17.66 13.87
CA ASN A 34 25.61 -18.15 13.79
C ASN A 34 25.07 -18.50 15.19
N GLY A 35 23.94 -17.90 15.58
CA GLY A 35 23.40 -17.96 16.94
C GLY A 35 24.10 -17.03 17.92
N GLY A 36 25.04 -16.21 17.44
CA GLY A 36 25.75 -15.22 18.23
C GLY A 36 24.90 -14.00 18.60
N THR A 37 25.50 -13.10 19.36
CA THR A 37 24.83 -11.91 19.89
C THR A 37 25.48 -10.63 19.38
N ILE A 38 24.67 -9.71 18.86
CA ILE A 38 25.04 -8.31 18.64
C ILE A 38 24.49 -7.49 19.80
N ASP A 39 25.39 -6.84 20.54
CA ASP A 39 25.08 -5.97 21.67
C ASP A 39 24.99 -4.51 21.20
N LEU A 40 23.77 -3.97 21.21
CA LEU A 40 23.48 -2.61 20.75
C LEU A 40 24.31 -1.55 21.47
N THR A 41 24.74 -1.81 22.72
CA THR A 41 25.57 -0.87 23.51
C THR A 41 27.00 -0.73 22.97
N LYS A 42 27.45 -1.67 22.13
CA LYS A 42 28.80 -1.73 21.55
C LYS A 42 28.83 -1.38 20.07
N ILE A 43 27.70 -0.96 19.50
CA ILE A 43 27.64 -0.59 18.09
C ILE A 43 28.45 0.69 17.85
N GLU A 44 29.29 0.65 16.81
CA GLU A 44 29.94 1.83 16.25
C GLU A 44 29.23 2.29 14.97
N ALA A 45 29.32 3.60 14.70
CA ALA A 45 28.68 4.20 13.52
C ALA A 45 29.31 3.68 12.22
N GLY A 46 28.46 3.30 11.26
CA GLY A 46 28.85 2.85 9.92
C GLY A 46 29.26 1.38 9.84
N ASN A 47 29.26 0.63 10.95
CA ASN A 47 29.67 -0.77 10.93
C ASN A 47 28.70 -1.66 10.14
N LEU A 48 29.29 -2.65 9.46
CA LEU A 48 28.59 -3.70 8.72
C LEU A 48 28.77 -5.03 9.45
N TYR A 49 27.70 -5.56 10.03
CA TYR A 49 27.72 -6.84 10.74
C TYR A 49 27.36 -7.97 9.77
N LYS A 50 28.26 -8.94 9.60
CA LYS A 50 28.10 -10.06 8.65
C LYS A 50 28.31 -11.42 9.35
N PRO A 51 27.58 -12.48 8.96
CA PRO A 51 27.77 -13.79 9.56
C PRO A 51 29.09 -14.42 9.09
N ASN A 52 29.72 -15.21 9.95
CA ASN A 52 30.89 -16.00 9.57
C ASN A 52 30.52 -17.33 8.87
N ALA A 53 29.25 -17.74 8.93
CA ALA A 53 28.69 -18.93 8.31
C ALA A 53 27.76 -18.60 7.14
N GLU A 54 27.38 -19.63 6.37
CA GLU A 54 26.41 -19.56 5.26
C GLU A 54 25.14 -20.36 5.60
N GLY A 55 24.05 -20.10 4.87
CA GLY A 55 22.80 -20.87 4.95
C GLY A 55 21.81 -20.29 5.94
N ALA A 56 21.34 -21.12 6.88
CA ALA A 56 20.40 -20.68 7.91
C ALA A 56 21.15 -19.99 9.06
N ILE A 57 20.94 -18.68 9.17
CA ILE A 57 21.64 -17.80 10.12
C ILE A 57 20.64 -17.27 11.13
N THR A 58 21.02 -17.32 12.40
CA THR A 58 20.30 -16.69 13.50
C THR A 58 21.20 -15.66 14.16
N VAL A 59 20.65 -14.48 14.50
CA VAL A 59 21.33 -13.49 15.32
C VAL A 59 20.46 -13.08 16.49
N ASN A 60 21.06 -12.93 17.67
CA ASN A 60 20.40 -12.42 18.86
C ASN A 60 20.79 -10.95 19.07
N ILE A 61 19.79 -10.09 19.27
CA ILE A 61 20.01 -8.69 19.61
C ILE A 61 19.86 -8.52 21.12
N SER A 62 20.77 -7.76 21.73
CA SER A 62 20.77 -7.48 23.17
C SER A 62 21.21 -6.04 23.45
N GLY A 63 20.95 -5.56 24.67
CA GLY A 63 21.27 -4.20 25.07
C GLY A 63 20.34 -3.17 24.44
N ASP A 64 20.54 -1.91 24.82
CA ASP A 64 19.74 -0.77 24.37
C ASP A 64 20.64 0.29 23.75
N LEU A 65 20.19 0.90 22.65
CA LEU A 65 20.89 2.02 22.00
C LEU A 65 20.00 3.26 22.02
N GLY A 66 20.51 4.32 22.67
CA GLY A 66 19.77 5.56 22.88
C GLY A 66 18.62 5.43 23.90
N ALA A 67 17.94 6.54 24.15
CA ALA A 67 16.72 6.58 24.95
C ALA A 67 15.79 7.70 24.46
N LYS A 68 14.51 7.66 24.86
CA LYS A 68 13.55 8.73 24.56
C LYS A 68 14.04 10.08 25.09
N GLY A 69 14.13 11.09 24.23
CA GLY A 69 14.68 12.41 24.53
C GLY A 69 16.21 12.47 24.57
N ALA A 70 16.88 11.35 24.31
CA ALA A 70 18.33 11.21 24.20
C ALA A 70 18.65 10.18 23.11
N GLU A 71 18.07 10.39 21.92
CA GLU A 71 18.19 9.46 20.80
C GLU A 71 19.62 9.42 20.24
N ASP A 72 20.07 8.24 19.81
CA ASP A 72 21.41 8.02 19.26
C ASP A 72 21.46 8.33 17.74
N THR A 73 22.62 8.73 17.22
CA THR A 73 22.79 9.12 15.81
C THR A 73 23.51 8.07 14.96
N LYS A 74 23.95 6.96 15.57
CA LYS A 74 24.66 5.89 14.87
C LYS A 74 23.78 5.23 13.82
N SER A 75 24.41 4.88 12.70
CA SER A 75 23.86 4.04 11.64
C SER A 75 24.65 2.74 11.57
N PHE A 76 24.02 1.64 11.18
CA PHE A 76 24.68 0.34 11.01
C PHE A 76 23.83 -0.59 10.15
N LYS A 77 24.45 -1.63 9.61
CA LYS A 77 23.77 -2.68 8.85
C LYS A 77 24.05 -4.05 9.43
N ILE A 78 23.04 -4.92 9.48
CA ILE A 78 23.18 -6.33 9.83
C ILE A 78 22.72 -7.15 8.62
N TYR A 79 23.63 -7.96 8.08
CA TYR A 79 23.33 -8.88 6.99
C TYR A 79 23.13 -10.28 7.52
N GLY A 80 22.23 -11.05 6.91
CA GLY A 80 21.98 -12.47 7.17
C GLY A 80 22.78 -13.42 6.28
N ALA A 81 23.51 -12.89 5.30
CA ALA A 81 24.42 -13.63 4.44
C ALA A 81 25.66 -12.79 4.10
N LYS A 82 26.70 -13.45 3.59
CA LYS A 82 27.90 -12.75 3.10
C LYS A 82 27.65 -12.12 1.74
N ASP A 83 28.54 -11.22 1.34
CA ASP A 83 28.47 -10.60 0.02
C ASP A 83 28.60 -11.65 -1.08
N ASN A 84 27.80 -11.50 -2.13
CA ASN A 84 27.74 -12.44 -3.25
C ASN A 84 27.50 -13.90 -2.79
N ALA A 85 26.80 -14.11 -1.66
CA ALA A 85 26.44 -15.44 -1.22
C ALA A 85 25.58 -16.15 -2.28
N GLY A 86 25.82 -17.45 -2.43
CA GLY A 86 25.03 -18.33 -3.30
C GLY A 86 24.14 -19.28 -2.50
N GLY A 87 23.08 -19.79 -3.12
CA GLY A 87 22.12 -20.67 -2.45
C GLY A 87 21.06 -19.90 -1.66
N SER A 88 20.39 -20.55 -0.71
CA SER A 88 19.28 -19.91 0.03
C SER A 88 19.78 -19.16 1.27
N ALA A 89 19.29 -17.95 1.50
CA ALA A 89 19.50 -17.19 2.73
C ALA A 89 18.27 -17.31 3.64
N ASN A 90 18.43 -17.84 4.85
CA ASN A 90 17.35 -17.92 5.83
C ASN A 90 17.80 -17.25 7.12
N PHE A 91 17.32 -16.03 7.35
CA PHE A 91 17.83 -15.19 8.42
C PHE A 91 16.79 -14.99 9.52
N THR A 92 17.11 -15.43 10.74
CA THR A 92 16.28 -15.20 11.93
C THR A 92 16.93 -14.13 12.80
N VAL A 93 16.17 -13.07 13.09
CA VAL A 93 16.58 -11.96 13.95
C VAL A 93 15.76 -12.03 15.23
N ASN A 94 16.40 -12.46 16.31
CA ASN A 94 15.79 -12.44 17.63
C ASN A 94 16.06 -11.09 18.28
N TRP A 95 15.12 -10.16 18.13
CA TRP A 95 15.23 -8.81 18.70
C TRP A 95 15.20 -8.82 20.24
N GLY A 96 14.56 -9.84 20.83
CA GLY A 96 14.46 -9.96 22.28
C GLY A 96 13.73 -8.77 22.90
N LYS A 97 14.27 -8.24 24.00
CA LYS A 97 13.73 -7.09 24.75
C LYS A 97 14.48 -5.78 24.46
N SER A 98 15.32 -5.77 23.43
CA SER A 98 16.17 -4.64 23.12
C SER A 98 15.38 -3.40 22.69
N LYS A 99 15.95 -2.24 22.99
CA LYS A 99 15.39 -0.95 22.64
C LYS A 99 16.33 -0.18 21.72
N LEU A 100 15.76 0.36 20.64
CA LEU A 100 16.48 1.20 19.68
C LEU A 100 15.80 2.57 19.60
N TYR A 101 16.52 3.60 20.02
CA TYR A 101 16.10 5.00 19.98
C TYR A 101 17.12 5.77 19.15
N THR A 102 16.78 6.12 17.92
CA THR A 102 17.69 6.80 16.99
C THR A 102 17.16 8.16 16.53
N LYS A 103 18.05 9.01 16.01
CA LYS A 103 17.72 10.30 15.38
C LYS A 103 18.70 10.61 14.28
N GLY A 104 18.22 10.71 13.04
CA GLY A 104 19.03 10.87 11.84
C GLY A 104 19.91 9.66 11.51
N GLY A 105 19.87 8.60 12.33
CA GLY A 105 20.59 7.35 12.15
C GLY A 105 19.78 6.38 11.30
N PHE A 106 20.45 5.66 10.40
CA PHE A 106 19.80 4.73 9.48
C PHE A 106 20.24 3.30 9.79
N THR A 107 19.32 2.48 10.29
CA THR A 107 19.57 1.07 10.59
C THR A 107 18.97 0.18 9.52
N GLN A 108 19.70 -0.83 9.09
CA GLN A 108 19.21 -1.81 8.12
C GLN A 108 19.50 -3.22 8.59
N ILE A 109 18.51 -4.09 8.44
CA ILE A 109 18.65 -5.52 8.67
C ILE A 109 18.17 -6.20 7.40
N ILE A 110 19.06 -6.98 6.78
CA ILE A 110 18.91 -7.51 5.43
C ILE A 110 19.22 -9.00 5.47
N ALA A 111 18.37 -9.87 4.93
CA ALA A 111 18.61 -11.31 4.97
C ALA A 111 19.70 -11.76 3.98
N GLY A 112 19.74 -11.16 2.80
CA GLY A 112 20.84 -11.37 1.86
C GLY A 112 22.10 -10.57 2.21
N GLY A 113 23.18 -10.82 1.49
CA GLY A 113 24.36 -9.94 1.48
C GLY A 113 24.28 -8.94 0.33
N VAL A 114 25.30 -8.09 0.22
CA VAL A 114 25.39 -7.11 -0.87
C VAL A 114 25.57 -7.81 -2.21
N GLY A 115 24.74 -7.47 -3.20
CA GLY A 115 24.86 -7.97 -4.59
C GLY A 115 24.67 -9.48 -4.74
N SER A 116 23.95 -10.14 -3.83
CA SER A 116 23.86 -11.61 -3.79
C SER A 116 22.99 -12.19 -4.91
N ASP A 117 23.36 -13.40 -5.37
CA ASP A 117 22.59 -14.22 -6.30
C ASP A 117 22.05 -15.45 -5.57
N LEU A 118 20.90 -15.28 -4.94
CA LEU A 118 20.31 -16.26 -4.04
C LEU A 118 19.36 -17.21 -4.77
N LYS A 119 19.21 -18.40 -4.21
CA LYS A 119 18.16 -19.34 -4.63
C LYS A 119 16.81 -18.88 -4.09
N ASP A 120 16.70 -18.76 -2.77
CA ASP A 120 15.54 -18.27 -2.03
C ASP A 120 16.06 -17.32 -0.94
N SER A 121 15.23 -16.40 -0.46
CA SER A 121 15.62 -15.51 0.64
C SER A 121 14.49 -15.31 1.63
N SER A 122 14.75 -15.54 2.91
CA SER A 122 13.76 -15.33 3.96
C SER A 122 14.35 -14.61 5.16
N MET A 123 13.51 -13.77 5.77
CA MET A 123 13.77 -13.15 7.06
C MET A 123 12.62 -13.48 8.01
N THR A 124 12.96 -13.86 9.23
CA THR A 124 12.04 -13.89 10.36
C THR A 124 12.53 -12.89 11.40
N PHE A 125 11.74 -11.87 11.67
CA PHE A 125 11.99 -10.90 12.71
C PHE A 125 11.08 -11.19 13.90
N ASP A 126 11.67 -11.67 15.00
CA ASP A 126 10.96 -12.03 16.22
C ASP A 126 11.28 -11.00 17.31
N SER A 127 10.21 -10.43 17.90
CA SER A 127 10.33 -9.48 19.00
C SER A 127 9.63 -9.99 20.27
N ALA A 128 10.14 -9.60 21.44
CA ALA A 128 9.49 -9.91 22.71
C ALA A 128 8.70 -8.71 23.25
N GLU A 129 7.83 -8.98 24.21
CA GLU A 129 7.14 -7.93 24.99
C GLU A 129 8.17 -6.96 25.56
N THR A 130 7.84 -5.66 25.59
CA THR A 130 8.69 -4.55 26.08
C THR A 130 9.85 -4.09 25.19
N SER A 131 10.08 -4.72 24.04
CA SER A 131 10.99 -4.17 23.02
C SER A 131 10.43 -2.89 22.40
N GLU A 132 11.30 -1.97 21.99
CA GLU A 132 10.91 -0.65 21.46
C GLU A 132 11.80 -0.25 20.28
N ILE A 133 11.20 0.35 19.26
CA ILE A 133 11.89 0.98 18.13
C ILE A 133 11.32 2.37 17.92
N TYR A 134 12.18 3.37 18.06
CA TYR A 134 11.82 4.77 17.99
C TYR A 134 12.85 5.55 17.16
N GLU A 135 12.35 6.47 16.36
CA GLU A 135 13.16 7.46 15.65
C GLU A 135 12.60 8.86 15.90
N GLY A 136 13.45 9.75 16.40
CA GLY A 136 13.10 11.13 16.71
C GLY A 136 12.75 11.93 15.45
N ASP A 137 11.83 12.88 15.57
CA ASP A 137 11.39 13.72 14.44
C ASP A 137 12.57 14.48 13.81
N GLY A 138 12.92 14.05 12.60
CA GLY A 138 13.92 14.62 11.71
C GLY A 138 13.55 14.21 10.28
N SER A 139 13.55 15.16 9.34
CA SER A 139 13.00 14.98 8.00
C SER A 139 13.61 13.77 7.26
N GLY A 140 12.75 12.78 6.95
CA GLY A 140 12.95 11.76 5.92
C GLY A 140 13.14 10.34 6.44
N GLN A 141 12.04 9.58 6.61
CA GLN A 141 11.92 8.11 6.50
C GLN A 141 13.22 7.28 6.76
N LYS A 142 13.77 7.27 7.98
CA LYS A 142 15.05 6.61 8.33
C LYS A 142 15.07 6.15 9.80
N SER A 143 14.44 5.02 10.14
CA SER A 143 14.72 4.37 11.44
C SER A 143 15.33 2.99 11.22
N LEU A 144 14.49 2.04 10.83
CA LEU A 144 14.85 0.66 10.55
C LEU A 144 14.23 0.21 9.23
N LEU A 145 15.07 -0.34 8.38
CA LEU A 145 14.63 -1.10 7.20
C LEU A 145 14.86 -2.58 7.42
N LEU A 146 13.80 -3.36 7.26
CA LEU A 146 13.88 -4.81 7.20
C LEU A 146 13.74 -5.24 5.74
N ALA A 147 14.68 -6.04 5.25
CA ALA A 147 14.66 -6.56 3.88
C ALA A 147 14.87 -8.07 3.85
N ALA A 148 13.86 -8.83 3.40
CA ALA A 148 14.05 -10.26 3.17
C ALA A 148 14.82 -10.56 1.88
N GLY A 149 14.69 -9.73 0.85
CA GLY A 149 15.55 -9.79 -0.34
C GLY A 149 16.95 -9.22 -0.07
N PRO A 150 17.88 -9.36 -1.04
CA PRO A 150 19.25 -8.89 -0.90
C PRO A 150 19.34 -7.35 -1.00
N GLU A 151 20.51 -6.81 -0.65
CA GLU A 151 20.88 -5.43 -1.00
C GLU A 151 21.42 -5.41 -2.45
N GLY A 152 20.48 -5.40 -3.40
CA GLY A 152 20.78 -5.60 -4.82
C GLY A 152 21.13 -7.05 -5.19
N GLY A 153 21.03 -7.39 -6.47
CA GLY A 153 21.31 -8.73 -6.99
C GLY A 153 20.04 -9.49 -7.40
N SER A 154 20.08 -10.82 -7.34
CA SER A 154 18.99 -11.67 -7.82
C SER A 154 18.56 -12.75 -6.84
N VAL A 155 17.31 -13.19 -6.95
CA VAL A 155 16.73 -14.34 -6.25
C VAL A 155 16.00 -15.20 -7.27
N SER A 156 16.46 -16.43 -7.51
CA SER A 156 15.88 -17.33 -8.52
C SER A 156 14.54 -17.96 -8.12
N GLY A 157 14.19 -17.87 -6.85
CA GLY A 157 12.98 -18.40 -6.22
C GLY A 157 12.25 -17.28 -5.49
N ASN A 158 11.79 -17.56 -4.26
CA ASN A 158 10.90 -16.67 -3.53
C ASN A 158 11.62 -15.82 -2.48
N THR A 159 11.03 -14.68 -2.16
CA THR A 159 11.40 -13.86 -1.00
C THR A 159 10.28 -13.84 0.05
N THR A 160 10.62 -13.96 1.34
CA THR A 160 9.61 -13.94 2.42
C THR A 160 10.09 -13.20 3.66
N LEU A 161 9.33 -12.19 4.09
CA LEU A 161 9.54 -11.49 5.36
C LEU A 161 8.44 -11.88 6.34
N ASN A 162 8.80 -12.51 7.46
CA ASN A 162 7.90 -12.78 8.58
C ASN A 162 8.21 -11.80 9.72
N ILE A 163 7.19 -11.08 10.20
CA ILE A 163 7.33 -10.16 11.34
C ILE A 163 6.39 -10.65 12.44
N ASN A 164 6.96 -11.07 13.57
CA ASN A 164 6.25 -11.61 14.71
C ASN A 164 6.58 -10.85 16.01
N GLY A 165 5.82 -11.15 17.06
CA GLY A 165 6.08 -10.65 18.41
C GLY A 165 5.31 -9.37 18.76
N THR A 166 5.69 -8.72 19.86
CA THR A 166 4.88 -7.69 20.55
C THR A 166 5.65 -6.38 20.80
N LEU A 167 6.35 -5.87 19.78
CA LEU A 167 7.03 -4.56 19.85
C LEU A 167 6.10 -3.45 20.38
N GLY A 168 6.62 -2.60 21.26
CA GLY A 168 5.93 -1.40 21.74
C GLY A 168 4.99 -1.64 22.91
N ALA A 169 5.53 -1.75 24.13
CA ALA A 169 4.72 -1.87 25.34
C ALA A 169 4.15 -0.52 25.84
N ASN A 170 4.90 0.58 25.69
CA ASN A 170 4.52 1.91 26.19
C ASN A 170 4.84 3.07 25.23
N ASP A 171 5.47 2.76 24.10
CA ASP A 171 5.78 3.70 23.04
C ASP A 171 5.71 2.97 21.70
N VAL A 172 5.31 3.75 20.72
CA VAL A 172 4.75 3.29 19.48
C VAL A 172 5.89 3.02 18.48
N VAL A 173 5.81 1.98 17.64
CA VAL A 173 6.79 1.79 16.55
C VAL A 173 6.71 2.99 15.60
N TYR A 174 7.81 3.74 15.47
CA TYR A 174 7.93 4.90 14.58
C TYR A 174 8.91 4.64 13.44
N TYR A 175 8.50 5.02 12.23
CA TYR A 175 9.33 5.08 11.01
C TYR A 175 9.97 3.76 10.51
N LEU A 176 9.46 2.60 10.92
CA LEU A 176 9.90 1.29 10.41
C LEU A 176 9.27 0.99 9.04
N LYS A 177 10.10 0.76 8.01
CA LYS A 177 9.64 0.22 6.73
C LYS A 177 10.17 -1.19 6.51
N ALA A 178 9.30 -2.11 6.14
CA ALA A 178 9.64 -3.51 5.95
C ALA A 178 9.34 -3.93 4.51
N THR A 179 10.32 -4.49 3.81
CA THR A 179 10.17 -4.99 2.44
C THR A 179 10.54 -6.47 2.31
N ALA A 180 9.74 -7.25 1.59
CA ALA A 180 10.14 -8.60 1.22
C ALA A 180 11.04 -8.62 -0.04
N GLY A 181 10.83 -7.70 -0.98
CA GLY A 181 11.47 -7.73 -2.30
C GLY A 181 12.93 -7.30 -2.34
N GLY A 182 13.50 -6.82 -1.23
CA GLY A 182 14.89 -6.35 -1.15
C GLY A 182 15.01 -4.82 -1.26
N LEU A 183 16.25 -4.34 -1.15
CA LEU A 183 16.54 -2.92 -0.99
C LEU A 183 17.68 -2.48 -1.90
N LEU A 184 17.50 -1.35 -2.58
CA LEU A 184 18.53 -0.72 -3.39
C LEU A 184 18.77 0.70 -2.91
N ASN A 185 19.89 0.92 -2.23
CA ASN A 185 20.30 2.22 -1.71
C ASN A 185 21.42 2.85 -2.54
N ASN A 186 21.72 4.12 -2.28
CA ASN A 186 22.80 4.82 -2.96
C ASN A 186 24.17 4.15 -2.77
N ASP A 187 24.39 3.51 -1.61
CA ASP A 187 25.61 2.78 -1.26
C ASP A 187 25.60 1.31 -1.69
N SER A 188 24.50 0.80 -2.27
CA SER A 188 24.48 -0.55 -2.83
C SER A 188 25.40 -0.64 -4.06
N THR A 189 26.06 -1.78 -4.25
CA THR A 189 26.99 -1.98 -5.37
C THR A 189 26.31 -2.40 -6.67
N SER A 190 25.11 -2.98 -6.59
CA SER A 190 24.26 -3.28 -7.74
C SER A 190 23.39 -2.09 -8.13
N ASP A 191 22.89 -2.13 -9.37
CA ASP A 191 21.88 -1.20 -9.90
C ASP A 191 20.50 -1.86 -10.02
N PHE A 192 20.38 -3.13 -9.61
CA PHE A 192 19.15 -3.88 -9.79
C PHE A 192 18.81 -4.82 -8.63
N ILE A 193 17.53 -5.16 -8.56
CA ILE A 193 16.99 -6.29 -7.80
C ILE A 193 16.07 -7.10 -8.71
N VAL A 194 16.26 -8.42 -8.75
CA VAL A 194 15.36 -9.33 -9.48
C VAL A 194 14.93 -10.47 -8.57
N VAL A 195 13.63 -10.68 -8.42
CA VAL A 195 13.04 -11.86 -7.80
C VAL A 195 12.26 -12.60 -8.89
N GLU A 196 12.67 -13.83 -9.19
CA GLU A 196 12.06 -14.66 -10.23
C GLU A 196 10.73 -15.28 -9.76
N GLY A 197 10.58 -15.52 -8.46
CA GLY A 197 9.35 -16.04 -7.85
C GLY A 197 8.47 -14.94 -7.23
N ASP A 198 7.78 -15.33 -6.17
CA ASP A 198 6.90 -14.46 -5.39
C ASP A 198 7.65 -13.73 -4.28
N SER A 199 7.14 -12.57 -3.88
CA SER A 199 7.65 -11.81 -2.73
C SER A 199 6.55 -11.56 -1.71
N THR A 200 6.73 -12.07 -0.48
CA THR A 200 5.66 -12.09 0.52
C THR A 200 6.07 -11.44 1.83
N VAL A 201 5.23 -10.56 2.37
CA VAL A 201 5.28 -10.10 3.76
C VAL A 201 4.17 -10.78 4.55
N ASN A 202 4.53 -11.46 5.64
CA ASN A 202 3.62 -12.00 6.63
C ASN A 202 3.76 -11.22 7.93
N PHE A 203 2.79 -10.34 8.17
CA PHE A 203 2.71 -9.56 9.39
C PHE A 203 1.80 -10.26 10.40
N LYS A 204 2.42 -10.88 11.40
CA LYS A 204 1.77 -11.61 12.49
C LYS A 204 2.03 -10.97 13.86
N ALA A 205 2.77 -9.87 13.88
CA ALA A 205 3.09 -9.16 15.10
C ALA A 205 1.84 -8.51 15.71
N ASP A 206 1.89 -8.39 17.04
CA ASP A 206 0.94 -7.72 17.89
C ASP A 206 1.62 -6.50 18.52
N TRP A 207 2.00 -5.55 17.67
CA TRP A 207 2.68 -4.31 18.05
C TRP A 207 1.75 -3.10 17.97
N LYS A 208 2.11 -2.02 18.68
CA LYS A 208 1.41 -0.73 18.57
C LYS A 208 2.20 0.24 17.72
N THR A 209 1.55 0.82 16.73
CA THR A 209 2.23 1.53 15.64
C THR A 209 1.79 2.97 15.46
N GLY A 210 2.73 3.78 14.98
CA GLY A 210 2.71 5.24 15.07
C GLY A 210 2.93 5.86 13.71
N LYS A 211 3.64 6.98 13.67
CA LYS A 211 3.90 7.66 12.41
C LYS A 211 4.95 6.91 11.59
N GLY A 212 4.74 6.89 10.27
CA GLY A 212 5.73 6.53 9.27
C GLY A 212 6.09 5.05 9.13
N THR A 213 5.30 4.13 9.67
CA THR A 213 5.52 2.70 9.44
C THR A 213 4.87 2.21 8.16
N ALA A 214 5.52 1.28 7.47
CA ALA A 214 4.94 0.70 6.28
C ALA A 214 5.42 -0.71 5.98
N LEU A 215 4.55 -1.46 5.31
CA LEU A 215 4.84 -2.79 4.77
C LEU A 215 4.80 -2.78 3.25
N LEU A 216 5.79 -3.42 2.64
CA LEU A 216 5.99 -3.51 1.21
C LEU A 216 6.28 -4.95 0.83
N ALA A 217 5.54 -5.53 -0.11
CA ALA A 217 5.92 -6.85 -0.62
C ALA A 217 6.96 -6.75 -1.74
N GLY A 218 6.83 -5.78 -2.65
CA GLY A 218 7.85 -5.54 -3.68
C GLY A 218 9.10 -4.79 -3.21
N PRO A 219 10.09 -4.61 -4.11
CA PRO A 219 11.37 -3.98 -3.80
C PRO A 219 11.23 -2.52 -3.37
N MET A 220 12.19 -2.06 -2.58
CA MET A 220 12.35 -0.64 -2.24
C MET A 220 13.59 -0.07 -2.95
N ILE A 221 13.39 0.90 -3.85
CA ILE A 221 14.46 1.52 -4.62
C ILE A 221 14.65 2.96 -4.17
N ARG A 222 15.83 3.23 -3.63
CA ARG A 222 16.28 4.56 -3.17
C ARG A 222 17.50 5.07 -3.95
N LYS A 223 18.13 4.19 -4.73
CA LYS A 223 19.37 4.44 -5.45
C LYS A 223 19.13 5.36 -6.64
N ALA A 224 19.90 6.44 -6.72
CA ALA A 224 19.95 7.32 -7.88
C ALA A 224 20.52 6.60 -9.13
N GLY A 225 20.19 7.09 -10.32
CA GLY A 225 20.59 6.50 -11.60
C GLY A 225 19.50 5.68 -12.28
N THR A 226 19.89 4.94 -13.33
CA THR A 226 19.00 4.04 -14.07
C THR A 226 18.98 2.69 -13.35
N THR A 227 18.17 2.61 -12.30
CA THR A 227 18.06 1.45 -11.44
C THR A 227 16.71 0.78 -11.60
N TYR A 228 16.65 -0.54 -11.37
CA TYR A 228 15.39 -1.27 -11.52
C TYR A 228 15.17 -2.38 -10.49
N GLY A 229 13.90 -2.62 -10.19
CA GLY A 229 13.44 -3.72 -9.34
C GLY A 229 12.41 -4.54 -10.08
N THR A 230 12.51 -5.86 -10.02
CA THR A 230 11.55 -6.75 -10.65
C THR A 230 11.16 -7.89 -9.71
N VAL A 231 9.87 -8.16 -9.61
CA VAL A 231 9.32 -9.41 -9.05
C VAL A 231 8.47 -10.04 -10.14
N LYS A 232 8.88 -11.18 -10.71
CA LYS A 232 8.14 -11.78 -11.82
C LYS A 232 6.83 -12.42 -11.38
N GLY A 233 6.80 -12.95 -10.15
CA GLY A 233 5.60 -13.49 -9.52
C GLY A 233 4.72 -12.43 -8.85
N ALA A 234 3.96 -12.86 -7.86
CA ALA A 234 3.07 -12.01 -7.08
C ALA A 234 3.81 -11.33 -5.91
N THR A 235 3.43 -10.09 -5.61
CA THR A 235 3.78 -9.43 -4.35
C THR A 235 2.59 -9.47 -3.39
N ILE A 236 2.77 -10.07 -2.22
CA ILE A 236 1.67 -10.36 -1.28
C ILE A 236 1.97 -9.78 0.11
N VAL A 237 1.04 -9.00 0.67
CA VAL A 237 1.09 -8.57 2.07
C VAL A 237 -0.07 -9.23 2.84
N ASN A 238 0.26 -10.05 3.83
CA ASN A 238 -0.72 -10.67 4.73
C ASN A 238 -0.66 -10.01 6.11
N ILE A 239 -1.78 -9.48 6.58
CA ILE A 239 -1.97 -9.00 7.95
C ILE A 239 -2.88 -9.99 8.69
N ASP A 240 -2.29 -10.80 9.56
CA ASP A 240 -2.99 -11.80 10.40
C ASP A 240 -2.61 -11.70 11.89
N GLY A 241 -1.82 -10.67 12.24
CA GLY A 241 -1.50 -10.30 13.61
C GLY A 241 -2.55 -9.38 14.24
N GLY A 242 -2.48 -9.22 15.57
CA GLY A 242 -3.33 -8.27 16.32
C GLY A 242 -2.86 -6.82 16.25
N GLY A 243 -1.64 -6.57 15.76
CA GLY A 243 -0.99 -5.27 15.81
C GLY A 243 -1.48 -4.28 14.75
N SER A 244 -0.95 -3.05 14.80
CA SER A 244 -1.27 -2.01 13.84
C SER A 244 -0.13 -1.72 12.85
N VAL A 245 -0.43 -1.20 11.67
CA VAL A 245 0.53 -0.61 10.73
C VAL A 245 -0.05 0.68 10.17
N ARG A 246 0.78 1.65 9.81
CA ARG A 246 0.25 2.92 9.27
C ARG A 246 -0.11 2.81 7.79
N GLU A 247 0.82 2.34 6.97
CA GLU A 247 0.67 2.31 5.50
C GLU A 247 1.07 0.95 4.90
N ILE A 248 0.47 0.60 3.77
CA ILE A 248 0.81 -0.61 2.99
C ILE A 248 0.94 -0.23 1.52
N TRP A 249 2.02 -0.68 0.88
CA TRP A 249 2.26 -0.55 -0.56
C TRP A 249 2.68 -1.90 -1.14
N ALA A 250 1.73 -2.68 -1.65
CA ALA A 250 2.00 -4.08 -2.00
C ALA A 250 3.10 -4.23 -3.05
N ALA A 251 3.06 -3.44 -4.12
CA ALA A 251 4.00 -3.57 -5.23
C ALA A 251 5.42 -3.06 -4.93
N GLY A 252 5.66 -2.36 -3.81
CA GLY A 252 6.97 -1.82 -3.43
C GLY A 252 7.03 -0.29 -3.41
N ALA A 253 8.23 0.27 -3.53
CA ALA A 253 8.42 1.72 -3.49
C ALA A 253 9.60 2.22 -4.33
N LEU A 254 9.39 3.38 -4.97
CA LEU A 254 10.40 4.20 -5.63
C LEU A 254 10.56 5.50 -4.82
N LEU A 255 11.72 5.71 -4.22
CA LEU A 255 11.98 6.83 -3.33
C LEU A 255 13.19 7.62 -3.81
N GLY A 256 13.05 8.93 -4.00
CA GLY A 256 14.19 9.81 -4.28
C GLY A 256 14.01 10.70 -5.50
N ASN A 257 14.57 11.91 -5.44
CA ASN A 257 14.13 13.03 -6.28
C ASN A 257 14.98 13.27 -7.55
N VAL A 258 16.00 12.45 -7.83
CA VAL A 258 17.04 12.78 -8.83
C VAL A 258 17.24 11.73 -9.92
N SER A 259 16.36 10.75 -10.05
CA SER A 259 16.50 9.64 -11.01
C SER A 259 15.18 9.15 -11.60
N THR A 260 15.28 8.29 -12.61
CA THR A 260 14.14 7.64 -13.29
C THR A 260 14.15 6.13 -13.05
N PRO A 261 14.04 5.66 -11.79
CA PRO A 261 14.06 4.23 -11.50
C PRO A 261 12.80 3.55 -12.02
N SER A 262 12.87 2.23 -12.23
CA SER A 262 11.69 1.43 -12.60
C SER A 262 11.44 0.28 -11.64
N LEU A 263 10.17 0.02 -11.36
CA LEU A 263 9.75 -1.13 -10.56
C LEU A 263 8.65 -1.88 -11.31
N THR A 264 8.79 -3.20 -11.45
CA THR A 264 7.81 -4.04 -12.14
C THR A 264 7.50 -5.28 -11.31
N VAL A 265 6.21 -5.56 -11.10
CA VAL A 265 5.75 -6.77 -10.41
C VAL A 265 4.75 -7.53 -11.28
N GLY A 266 4.64 -8.85 -11.12
CA GLY A 266 3.70 -9.68 -11.85
C GLY A 266 2.25 -9.34 -11.51
N SER A 267 1.87 -9.51 -10.25
CA SER A 267 0.59 -9.09 -9.67
C SER A 267 0.79 -8.59 -8.24
N ALA A 268 -0.19 -7.91 -7.65
CA ALA A 268 -0.08 -7.39 -6.29
C ALA A 268 -1.32 -7.68 -5.44
N GLU A 269 -1.12 -8.05 -4.19
CA GLU A 269 -2.22 -8.43 -3.30
C GLU A 269 -1.97 -7.98 -1.86
N VAL A 270 -3.02 -7.45 -1.23
CA VAL A 270 -3.08 -7.19 0.22
C VAL A 270 -4.22 -7.98 0.82
N ARG A 271 -3.95 -8.74 1.89
CA ARG A 271 -4.95 -9.47 2.66
C ARG A 271 -4.94 -8.98 4.11
N ILE A 272 -6.02 -8.35 4.55
CA ILE A 272 -6.19 -7.86 5.91
C ILE A 272 -7.22 -8.73 6.63
N LEU A 273 -6.72 -9.71 7.36
CA LEU A 273 -7.53 -10.68 8.11
C LEU A 273 -7.79 -10.22 9.53
N LYS A 274 -6.82 -9.55 10.15
CA LYS A 274 -6.86 -9.02 11.53
C LYS A 274 -6.00 -7.76 11.65
N GLY A 275 -5.94 -7.19 12.86
CA GLY A 275 -5.10 -6.05 13.18
C GLY A 275 -5.67 -4.73 12.67
N ALA A 276 -4.85 -3.68 12.70
CA ALA A 276 -5.26 -2.34 12.28
C ALA A 276 -4.39 -1.78 11.16
N VAL A 277 -4.99 -1.07 10.21
CA VAL A 277 -4.28 -0.19 9.29
C VAL A 277 -4.74 1.25 9.49
N ASP A 278 -3.91 2.07 10.13
CA ASP A 278 -4.33 3.39 10.58
C ASP A 278 -4.65 4.31 9.40
N ASP A 279 -3.74 4.41 8.42
CA ASP A 279 -3.79 5.47 7.43
C ASP A 279 -4.30 5.00 6.07
N SER A 280 -3.53 4.22 5.32
CA SER A 280 -3.87 3.90 3.92
C SER A 280 -3.27 2.59 3.41
N VAL A 281 -4.03 1.91 2.56
CA VAL A 281 -3.62 0.70 1.85
C VAL A 281 -3.65 0.98 0.36
N PHE A 282 -2.54 0.67 -0.32
CA PHE A 282 -2.42 0.71 -1.77
C PHE A 282 -2.08 -0.69 -2.27
N ALA A 283 -2.88 -1.20 -3.22
CA ALA A 283 -2.54 -2.40 -3.97
C ALA A 283 -1.33 -2.17 -4.91
N GLY A 284 -1.08 -0.92 -5.30
CA GLY A 284 0.11 -0.53 -6.05
C GLY A 284 1.33 -0.20 -5.17
N ALA A 285 2.23 0.61 -5.74
CA ALA A 285 3.49 1.05 -5.13
C ALA A 285 3.43 2.51 -4.64
N GLU A 286 4.33 2.88 -3.73
CA GLU A 286 4.69 4.28 -3.42
C GLU A 286 5.65 4.81 -4.50
N VAL A 287 5.29 5.90 -5.17
CA VAL A 287 6.13 6.56 -6.19
C VAL A 287 6.42 7.99 -5.74
N TYR A 288 7.57 8.11 -5.08
CA TYR A 288 8.19 9.35 -4.63
C TYR A 288 9.47 9.64 -5.42
N ALA A 289 9.46 9.32 -6.72
CA ALA A 289 10.54 9.56 -7.67
C ALA A 289 9.98 9.86 -9.07
N ASN A 290 10.80 10.41 -9.97
CA ASN A 290 10.47 10.56 -11.40
C ASN A 290 10.57 9.21 -12.16
N GLY A 291 10.19 8.13 -11.48
CA GLY A 291 10.28 6.76 -11.94
C GLY A 291 8.93 6.21 -12.37
N THR A 292 8.94 4.95 -12.82
CA THR A 292 7.73 4.23 -13.22
C THR A 292 7.59 2.94 -12.43
N ALA A 293 6.48 2.80 -11.71
CA ALA A 293 6.06 1.54 -11.10
C ALA A 293 5.00 0.86 -11.97
N THR A 294 5.06 -0.46 -12.12
CA THR A 294 4.13 -1.23 -12.96
C THR A 294 3.74 -2.54 -12.30
N VAL A 295 2.44 -2.78 -12.18
CA VAL A 295 1.86 -4.11 -11.92
C VAL A 295 1.43 -4.68 -13.27
N SER A 296 1.97 -5.82 -13.66
CA SER A 296 1.80 -6.37 -15.02
C SER A 296 0.45 -7.04 -15.23
N GLY A 297 -0.13 -7.61 -14.17
CA GLY A 297 -1.47 -8.17 -14.10
C GLY A 297 -2.34 -7.39 -13.13
N ASP A 298 -3.16 -8.12 -12.38
CA ASP A 298 -4.16 -7.55 -11.49
C ASP A 298 -3.55 -7.10 -10.14
N ALA A 299 -4.25 -6.19 -9.48
CA ALA A 299 -3.95 -5.76 -8.13
C ALA A 299 -5.18 -5.85 -7.23
N SER A 300 -5.03 -6.39 -6.02
CA SER A 300 -6.16 -6.64 -5.14
C SER A 300 -5.95 -6.26 -3.67
N ILE A 301 -7.03 -5.87 -3.02
CA ILE A 301 -7.14 -5.70 -1.57
C ILE A 301 -8.32 -6.54 -1.11
N THR A 302 -8.08 -7.46 -0.19
CA THR A 302 -9.13 -8.17 0.54
C THR A 302 -9.12 -7.74 2.00
N PHE A 303 -10.22 -7.18 2.49
CA PHE A 303 -10.40 -6.73 3.86
C PHE A 303 -11.51 -7.55 4.54
N SER A 304 -11.12 -8.47 5.43
CA SER A 304 -12.03 -9.49 5.97
C SER A 304 -12.20 -9.45 7.49
N GLY A 305 -11.32 -8.79 8.25
CA GLY A 305 -11.43 -8.83 9.72
C GLY A 305 -10.52 -7.90 10.54
N GLY A 306 -10.06 -6.78 9.98
CA GLY A 306 -9.26 -5.77 10.69
C GLY A 306 -10.03 -4.49 11.04
N THR A 307 -9.30 -3.49 11.54
CA THR A 307 -9.78 -2.11 11.78
C THR A 307 -9.00 -1.10 10.93
N MET A 308 -9.60 0.05 10.65
CA MET A 308 -8.91 1.18 10.02
C MET A 308 -9.21 2.51 10.72
N GLY A 309 -8.31 3.47 10.59
CA GLY A 309 -8.53 4.85 11.06
C GLY A 309 -8.28 5.06 12.54
N GLU A 310 -7.66 4.10 13.21
CA GLU A 310 -7.13 4.29 14.56
C GLU A 310 -6.03 5.36 14.56
N ASN A 311 -5.72 5.90 15.74
CA ASN A 311 -4.67 6.92 15.94
C ASN A 311 -4.78 8.16 15.02
N GLY A 312 -6.00 8.52 14.62
CA GLY A 312 -6.27 9.67 13.75
C GLY A 312 -5.89 9.45 12.28
N GLY A 313 -5.71 8.20 11.86
CA GLY A 313 -5.45 7.86 10.46
C GLY A 313 -6.67 8.04 9.53
N ARG A 314 -6.41 8.10 8.22
CA ARG A 314 -7.41 8.50 7.22
C ARG A 314 -8.33 7.35 6.78
N ALA A 315 -8.00 6.09 7.07
CA ALA A 315 -8.78 4.89 6.73
C ALA A 315 -9.17 4.78 5.24
N ARG A 316 -8.17 4.70 4.36
CA ARG A 316 -8.35 4.72 2.91
C ARG A 316 -7.84 3.44 2.23
N LEU A 317 -8.63 2.91 1.31
CA LEU A 317 -8.24 1.81 0.41
C LEU A 317 -8.12 2.33 -1.02
N PHE A 318 -7.03 1.98 -1.71
CA PHE A 318 -6.78 2.34 -3.10
C PHE A 318 -6.39 1.11 -3.92
N GLY A 319 -7.14 0.87 -4.98
CA GLY A 319 -6.84 -0.20 -5.94
C GLY A 319 -5.59 0.09 -6.79
N GLY A 320 -5.15 1.35 -6.85
CA GLY A 320 -3.99 1.81 -7.63
C GLY A 320 -2.71 2.13 -6.84
N HIS A 321 -1.83 2.90 -7.48
CA HIS A 321 -0.56 3.37 -6.91
C HIS A 321 -0.75 4.64 -6.07
N TYR A 322 0.21 4.95 -5.22
CA TYR A 322 0.38 6.26 -4.62
C TYR A 322 1.48 7.01 -5.38
N VAL A 323 1.15 8.08 -6.09
CA VAL A 323 2.11 8.81 -6.91
C VAL A 323 2.10 10.27 -6.51
N GLU A 324 3.19 10.70 -5.88
CA GLU A 324 3.32 12.06 -5.39
C GLU A 324 4.41 12.83 -6.14
N HIS A 325 5.46 12.17 -6.62
CA HIS A 325 6.56 12.89 -7.25
C HIS A 325 6.18 13.36 -8.66
N GLU A 326 6.62 14.57 -9.00
CA GLU A 326 6.45 15.14 -10.33
C GLU A 326 7.13 14.28 -11.41
N GLY A 327 6.42 13.99 -12.50
CA GLY A 327 6.88 13.07 -13.55
C GLY A 327 6.80 11.58 -13.18
N GLY A 328 6.46 11.27 -11.91
CA GLY A 328 6.27 9.91 -11.42
C GLY A 328 5.04 9.24 -12.04
N LYS A 329 5.16 7.94 -12.29
CA LYS A 329 4.14 7.14 -12.97
C LYS A 329 3.90 5.81 -12.26
N GLY A 330 2.63 5.44 -12.15
CA GLY A 330 2.19 4.14 -11.68
C GLY A 330 1.16 3.55 -12.64
N TYR A 331 1.37 2.30 -13.07
CA TYR A 331 0.48 1.60 -13.99
C TYR A 331 0.08 0.24 -13.43
N ILE A 332 -1.21 -0.04 -13.38
CA ILE A 332 -1.74 -1.40 -13.25
C ILE A 332 -2.25 -1.81 -14.62
N ASN A 333 -1.65 -2.83 -15.22
CA ASN A 333 -2.01 -3.26 -16.58
C ASN A 333 -3.23 -4.18 -16.60
N GLY A 334 -3.48 -4.91 -15.50
CA GLY A 334 -4.71 -5.66 -15.27
C GLY A 334 -5.78 -4.83 -14.55
N ASP A 335 -6.69 -5.53 -13.90
CA ASP A 335 -7.81 -4.95 -13.16
C ASP A 335 -7.42 -4.64 -11.70
N SER A 336 -8.13 -3.70 -11.08
CA SER A 336 -8.07 -3.48 -9.63
C SER A 336 -9.29 -4.10 -8.95
N HIS A 337 -9.05 -4.76 -7.81
CA HIS A 337 -10.09 -5.41 -7.01
C HIS A 337 -10.02 -4.99 -5.56
N ILE A 338 -11.13 -4.53 -4.98
CA ILE A 338 -11.25 -4.28 -3.55
C ILE A 338 -12.43 -5.10 -3.04
N ILE A 339 -12.17 -6.08 -2.18
CA ILE A 339 -13.17 -7.01 -1.65
C ILE A 339 -13.27 -6.79 -0.15
N ILE A 340 -14.45 -6.44 0.34
CA ILE A 340 -14.71 -6.12 1.75
C ILE A 340 -15.78 -7.09 2.26
N THR A 341 -15.39 -7.98 3.18
CA THR A 341 -16.27 -9.02 3.74
C THR A 341 -16.49 -8.89 5.24
N GLY A 342 -15.71 -8.04 5.93
CA GLY A 342 -15.77 -7.88 7.39
C GLY A 342 -14.79 -6.85 7.92
N GLY A 343 -14.80 -6.60 9.24
CA GLY A 343 -13.95 -5.61 9.93
C GLY A 343 -14.67 -4.30 10.25
N SER A 344 -13.93 -3.19 10.40
CA SER A 344 -14.50 -1.87 10.75
C SER A 344 -13.61 -0.67 10.38
N GLY A 345 -14.20 0.53 10.33
CA GLY A 345 -13.48 1.79 10.30
C GLY A 345 -13.12 2.36 8.92
N ILE A 346 -13.44 1.67 7.82
CA ILE A 346 -13.15 2.14 6.47
C ILE A 346 -13.94 3.41 6.17
N LYS A 347 -13.24 4.48 5.80
CA LYS A 347 -13.86 5.77 5.45
C LYS A 347 -13.90 6.01 3.96
N TYR A 348 -12.87 5.58 3.23
CA TYR A 348 -12.77 5.84 1.81
C TYR A 348 -12.30 4.62 1.04
N VAL A 349 -12.95 4.37 -0.09
CA VAL A 349 -12.59 3.31 -1.03
C VAL A 349 -12.45 3.92 -2.41
N PHE A 350 -11.32 3.69 -3.07
CA PHE A 350 -11.01 4.18 -4.41
C PHE A 350 -10.62 3.00 -5.29
N GLY A 351 -11.36 2.77 -6.38
CA GLY A 351 -11.01 1.72 -7.34
C GLY A 351 -9.72 2.02 -8.10
N GLY A 352 -9.41 3.31 -8.31
CA GLY A 352 -8.15 3.78 -8.86
C GLY A 352 -7.06 4.02 -7.79
N GLY A 353 -5.99 4.69 -8.20
CA GLY A 353 -4.93 5.12 -7.27
C GLY A 353 -5.01 6.60 -6.90
N MET A 354 -3.89 7.15 -6.47
CA MET A 354 -3.78 8.53 -6.03
C MET A 354 -2.63 9.25 -6.75
N ALA A 355 -2.91 10.45 -7.29
CA ALA A 355 -1.91 11.31 -7.94
C ALA A 355 -1.93 12.73 -7.33
N TRP A 356 -0.82 13.18 -6.75
CA TRP A 356 -0.83 14.37 -5.88
C TRP A 356 0.00 15.56 -6.37
N ASN A 357 1.33 15.50 -6.29
CA ASN A 357 2.15 16.69 -6.44
C ASN A 357 2.63 16.86 -7.90
N CYS A 358 2.21 17.97 -8.51
CA CYS A 358 2.34 18.21 -9.95
C CYS A 358 2.28 19.73 -10.27
N PRO A 359 3.37 20.48 -10.07
CA PRO A 359 3.42 21.90 -10.43
C PRO A 359 3.71 22.14 -11.92
N THR A 360 4.46 21.25 -12.60
CA THR A 360 4.97 21.50 -13.97
C THR A 360 4.92 20.33 -14.96
N SER A 361 4.85 19.07 -14.52
CA SER A 361 4.79 17.90 -15.40
C SER A 361 3.96 16.77 -14.80
N GLU A 362 3.37 15.93 -15.65
CA GLU A 362 2.32 14.98 -15.28
C GLU A 362 2.73 13.99 -14.18
N THR A 363 1.83 13.79 -13.22
CA THR A 363 1.92 12.78 -12.17
C THR A 363 0.77 11.80 -12.37
N GLN A 364 1.07 10.51 -12.56
CA GLN A 364 0.07 9.55 -13.05
C GLN A 364 -0.04 8.31 -12.16
N SER A 365 -1.27 7.96 -11.79
CA SER A 365 -1.63 6.64 -11.26
C SER A 365 -2.79 6.06 -12.07
N VAL A 366 -2.50 5.18 -13.02
CA VAL A 366 -3.48 4.69 -13.99
C VAL A 366 -3.71 3.19 -13.82
N VAL A 367 -4.98 2.79 -13.73
CA VAL A 367 -5.44 1.41 -13.88
C VAL A 367 -5.90 1.24 -15.33
N ARG A 368 -5.16 0.46 -16.13
CA ARG A 368 -5.49 0.21 -17.54
C ARG A 368 -6.60 -0.83 -17.71
N GLY A 369 -6.80 -1.67 -16.70
CA GLY A 369 -7.97 -2.52 -16.58
C GLY A 369 -9.19 -1.78 -16.05
N GLY A 370 -10.16 -2.55 -15.59
CA GLY A 370 -11.32 -2.06 -14.86
C GLY A 370 -11.07 -1.98 -13.37
N SER A 371 -11.98 -1.32 -12.66
CA SER A 371 -12.00 -1.31 -11.19
C SER A 371 -13.23 -2.04 -10.65
N ASN A 372 -13.03 -2.89 -9.66
CA ASN A 372 -14.09 -3.72 -9.07
C ASN A 372 -14.06 -3.57 -7.55
N ILE A 373 -15.15 -3.06 -6.98
CA ILE A 373 -15.29 -2.85 -5.53
C ILE A 373 -16.47 -3.69 -5.05
N ASP A 374 -16.20 -4.73 -4.27
CA ASP A 374 -17.20 -5.67 -3.78
C ASP A 374 -17.39 -5.52 -2.27
N ILE A 375 -18.61 -5.15 -1.87
CA ILE A 375 -19.07 -5.13 -0.47
C ILE A 375 -19.96 -6.33 -0.25
N VAL A 376 -19.49 -7.29 0.55
CA VAL A 376 -20.09 -8.62 0.65
C VAL A 376 -20.63 -8.87 2.05
N GLY A 377 -21.95 -9.11 2.11
CA GLY A 377 -22.66 -9.39 3.35
C GLY A 377 -22.74 -8.20 4.30
N ASP A 378 -23.59 -8.31 5.32
CA ASP A 378 -23.69 -7.28 6.35
C ASP A 378 -22.39 -7.08 7.14
N GLY A 379 -21.50 -8.09 7.15
CA GLY A 379 -20.13 -7.98 7.66
C GLY A 379 -19.30 -6.97 6.86
N GLY A 380 -19.29 -7.10 5.52
CA GLY A 380 -18.61 -6.16 4.63
C GLY A 380 -19.19 -4.75 4.72
N LEU A 381 -20.51 -4.63 4.77
CA LEU A 381 -21.15 -3.32 4.95
C LEU A 381 -20.80 -2.67 6.30
N SER A 382 -20.76 -3.46 7.37
CA SER A 382 -20.40 -2.97 8.71
C SER A 382 -18.92 -2.57 8.83
N ALA A 383 -18.08 -2.98 7.87
CA ALA A 383 -16.69 -2.53 7.79
C ALA A 383 -16.57 -1.06 7.41
N LEU A 384 -17.57 -0.53 6.69
CA LEU A 384 -17.64 0.85 6.29
C LEU A 384 -18.19 1.74 7.43
N THR A 385 -17.65 2.94 7.57
CA THR A 385 -18.24 3.98 8.42
C THR A 385 -19.55 4.50 7.83
N GLU A 386 -20.44 5.05 8.67
CA GLU A 386 -21.77 5.53 8.25
C GLU A 386 -21.71 6.52 7.07
N ASN A 387 -20.72 7.43 7.10
CA ASN A 387 -20.48 8.45 6.06
C ASN A 387 -19.32 8.07 5.14
N SER A 388 -19.07 6.78 4.94
CA SER A 388 -18.04 6.30 4.02
C SER A 388 -18.28 6.80 2.61
N LYS A 389 -17.20 6.91 1.83
CA LYS A 389 -17.26 7.32 0.42
C LYS A 389 -16.57 6.29 -0.45
N ILE A 390 -17.29 5.82 -1.47
CA ILE A 390 -16.83 4.84 -2.45
C ILE A 390 -16.75 5.55 -3.80
N PHE A 391 -15.58 5.52 -4.40
CA PHE A 391 -15.29 6.07 -5.72
C PHE A 391 -14.76 4.95 -6.61
N VAL A 392 -15.44 4.71 -7.72
CA VAL A 392 -14.99 3.74 -8.71
C VAL A 392 -13.66 4.16 -9.35
N GLY A 393 -13.45 5.47 -9.48
CA GLY A 393 -12.23 6.08 -10.01
C GLY A 393 -11.11 6.28 -8.99
N GLY A 394 -10.13 7.10 -9.35
CA GLY A 394 -8.99 7.47 -8.52
C GLY A 394 -9.18 8.80 -7.78
N ARG A 395 -8.15 9.19 -7.02
CA ARG A 395 -8.07 10.50 -6.38
C ARG A 395 -6.93 11.33 -6.98
N ARG A 396 -7.21 12.56 -7.39
CA ARG A 396 -6.16 13.49 -7.82
C ARG A 396 -6.08 14.76 -6.97
N LYS A 397 -4.98 15.50 -7.10
CA LYS A 397 -4.95 16.91 -6.72
C LYS A 397 -5.80 17.72 -7.70
N THR A 398 -6.42 18.81 -7.23
CA THR A 398 -7.11 19.81 -8.07
C THR A 398 -6.10 20.55 -8.97
N SER A 399 -5.57 19.86 -9.97
CA SER A 399 -4.64 20.34 -10.99
C SER A 399 -4.82 19.49 -12.24
N THR A 400 -4.79 20.11 -13.42
CA THR A 400 -5.03 19.44 -14.70
C THR A 400 -3.95 18.43 -15.09
N SER A 401 -2.79 18.47 -14.43
CA SER A 401 -1.65 17.60 -14.76
C SER A 401 -1.52 16.38 -13.83
N ALA A 402 -2.34 16.26 -12.78
CA ALA A 402 -2.44 15.06 -11.97
C ALA A 402 -3.50 14.12 -12.55
N ILE A 403 -3.12 12.87 -12.85
CA ILE A 403 -4.00 11.87 -13.46
C ILE A 403 -4.11 10.68 -12.52
N ALA A 404 -5.33 10.39 -12.08
CA ALA A 404 -5.65 9.17 -11.36
C ALA A 404 -6.87 8.53 -12.01
N SER A 405 -6.68 7.56 -12.90
CA SER A 405 -7.75 7.08 -13.78
C SER A 405 -7.88 5.57 -13.84
N VAL A 406 -9.05 5.13 -14.32
CA VAL A 406 -9.40 3.76 -14.69
C VAL A 406 -9.81 3.80 -16.18
N GLU A 407 -9.09 3.07 -17.03
CA GLU A 407 -9.27 3.17 -18.49
C GLU A 407 -10.40 2.30 -19.02
N LYS A 408 -10.88 1.32 -18.25
CA LYS A 408 -12.06 0.51 -18.59
C LYS A 408 -13.23 0.80 -17.66
N ASN A 409 -14.22 -0.09 -17.69
CA ASN A 409 -15.39 -0.03 -16.83
C ASN A 409 -14.99 -0.10 -15.37
N GLY A 410 -15.84 0.48 -14.54
CA GLY A 410 -15.70 0.39 -13.10
C GLY A 410 -17.02 -0.01 -12.44
N THR A 411 -16.93 -0.87 -11.43
CA THR A 411 -18.09 -1.53 -10.82
C THR A 411 -18.03 -1.45 -9.30
N VAL A 412 -19.15 -1.11 -8.68
CA VAL A 412 -19.39 -1.29 -7.24
C VAL A 412 -20.50 -2.32 -7.07
N THR A 413 -20.22 -3.40 -6.36
CA THR A 413 -21.17 -4.46 -6.06
C THR A 413 -21.50 -4.46 -4.57
N PHE A 414 -22.79 -4.35 -4.24
CA PHE A 414 -23.29 -4.74 -2.93
C PHE A 414 -23.96 -6.10 -3.06
N SER A 415 -23.50 -7.08 -2.28
CA SER A 415 -24.04 -8.45 -2.32
C SER A 415 -24.50 -8.93 -0.95
N ASN A 416 -25.68 -9.56 -0.90
CA ASN A 416 -26.24 -10.20 0.30
C ASN A 416 -26.37 -9.24 1.51
N ILE A 417 -26.89 -8.04 1.27
CA ILE A 417 -27.03 -6.98 2.28
C ILE A 417 -28.47 -6.90 2.80
N THR A 418 -28.65 -6.79 4.11
CA THR A 418 -29.96 -6.54 4.74
C THR A 418 -30.01 -5.23 5.54
N LYS A 419 -28.86 -4.59 5.77
CA LYS A 419 -28.76 -3.33 6.52
C LYS A 419 -28.74 -2.11 5.62
N ALA A 420 -29.21 -0.99 6.17
CA ALA A 420 -29.20 0.29 5.49
C ALA A 420 -27.79 0.85 5.26
N TYR A 421 -27.62 1.61 4.18
CA TYR A 421 -26.40 2.35 3.86
C TYR A 421 -26.73 3.84 3.63
N LYS A 422 -25.84 4.72 4.11
CA LYS A 422 -26.02 6.18 4.05
C LYS A 422 -24.81 6.94 3.51
N GLY A 423 -23.80 6.23 3.03
CA GLY A 423 -22.59 6.85 2.51
C GLY A 423 -22.76 7.41 1.11
N THR A 424 -21.64 7.78 0.50
CA THR A 424 -21.58 8.28 -0.87
C THR A 424 -21.01 7.22 -1.80
N ILE A 425 -21.63 7.04 -2.96
CA ILE A 425 -21.14 6.18 -4.04
C ILE A 425 -21.06 7.04 -5.29
N SER A 426 -19.88 7.09 -5.91
CA SER A 426 -19.65 7.79 -7.17
C SER A 426 -19.14 6.81 -8.22
N GLY A 427 -19.71 6.86 -9.42
CA GLY A 427 -19.17 6.16 -10.59
C GLY A 427 -17.84 6.74 -11.08
N GLN A 428 -17.45 7.89 -10.56
CA GLN A 428 -16.22 8.59 -10.96
C GLN A 428 -15.23 8.71 -9.80
N GLY A 429 -14.14 9.43 -10.05
CA GLY A 429 -13.11 9.75 -9.07
C GLY A 429 -13.44 10.99 -8.26
N THR A 430 -12.42 11.53 -7.59
CA THR A 430 -12.54 12.80 -6.86
C THR A 430 -11.23 13.57 -6.90
N GLN A 431 -11.32 14.87 -6.64
CA GLN A 431 -10.15 15.73 -6.47
C GLN A 431 -10.17 16.47 -5.14
N SER A 432 -8.98 16.85 -4.65
CA SER A 432 -8.83 17.70 -3.46
C SER A 432 -7.64 18.65 -3.59
N ASN A 433 -7.66 19.74 -2.83
CA ASN A 433 -6.53 20.68 -2.72
C ASN A 433 -5.53 20.28 -1.62
N ASN A 434 -5.97 19.48 -0.65
CA ASN A 434 -5.14 18.91 0.42
C ASN A 434 -5.29 17.37 0.50
N PRO A 435 -4.20 16.56 0.57
CA PRO A 435 -4.34 15.09 0.62
C PRO A 435 -4.63 14.60 2.04
N ALA A 436 -4.45 15.47 3.04
CA ALA A 436 -4.66 15.20 4.45
C ALA A 436 -6.04 15.64 4.94
N ASP A 437 -6.75 16.49 4.20
CA ASP A 437 -8.08 16.95 4.59
C ASP A 437 -9.15 15.92 4.22
N SER A 438 -9.95 15.53 5.22
CA SER A 438 -11.08 14.61 5.06
C SER A 438 -12.33 15.29 4.50
N ASN A 439 -12.38 16.62 4.49
CA ASN A 439 -13.56 17.42 4.15
C ASN A 439 -13.46 18.08 2.76
N ASP A 440 -12.30 18.05 2.12
CA ASP A 440 -11.98 18.75 0.87
C ASP A 440 -12.19 17.89 -0.39
N TYR A 441 -13.18 16.98 -0.37
CA TYR A 441 -13.48 16.14 -1.52
C TYR A 441 -14.46 16.82 -2.46
N ILE A 442 -14.01 17.12 -3.67
CA ILE A 442 -14.84 17.67 -4.72
C ILE A 442 -15.19 16.54 -5.69
N ALA A 443 -16.48 16.28 -5.85
CA ALA A 443 -17.02 15.22 -6.71
C ALA A 443 -17.24 15.76 -8.13
N ASP A 444 -16.17 16.28 -8.76
CA ASP A 444 -16.19 16.89 -10.10
C ASP A 444 -15.10 16.32 -11.03
N TYR A 445 -14.46 15.23 -10.63
CA TYR A 445 -13.48 14.53 -11.45
C TYR A 445 -14.17 13.45 -12.31
N THR A 446 -14.93 13.91 -13.29
CA THR A 446 -15.89 13.13 -14.07
C THR A 446 -15.28 12.35 -15.25
N ASP A 447 -13.98 12.51 -15.51
CA ASP A 447 -13.20 11.78 -16.51
C ASP A 447 -12.24 10.76 -15.87
N SER A 448 -12.46 10.41 -14.60
CA SER A 448 -11.63 9.45 -13.89
C SER A 448 -11.83 8.01 -14.33
N VAL A 449 -13.01 7.66 -14.86
CA VAL A 449 -13.35 6.34 -15.39
C VAL A 449 -13.75 6.53 -16.85
N SER A 450 -13.03 5.88 -17.76
CA SER A 450 -13.24 6.05 -19.21
C SER A 450 -14.34 5.14 -19.78
N GLY A 451 -14.61 4.01 -19.13
CA GLY A 451 -15.70 3.09 -19.49
C GLY A 451 -16.97 3.32 -18.66
N ASP A 452 -17.90 2.36 -18.75
CA ASP A 452 -19.15 2.40 -17.99
C ASP A 452 -18.89 2.29 -16.49
N SER A 453 -19.58 3.11 -15.71
CA SER A 453 -19.65 3.03 -14.25
C SER A 453 -20.95 2.34 -13.83
N VAL A 454 -20.82 1.20 -13.16
CA VAL A 454 -21.93 0.28 -12.89
C VAL A 454 -22.11 0.07 -11.39
N LEU A 455 -23.32 0.30 -10.89
CA LEU A 455 -23.71 -0.03 -9.51
C LEU A 455 -24.57 -1.29 -9.51
N VAL A 456 -24.08 -2.35 -8.86
CA VAL A 456 -24.70 -3.67 -8.85
C VAL A 456 -25.26 -3.98 -7.46
N PHE A 457 -26.52 -4.40 -7.41
CA PHE A 457 -27.18 -4.90 -6.21
C PHE A 457 -27.56 -6.37 -6.38
N ASP A 458 -26.76 -7.23 -5.76
CA ASP A 458 -26.91 -8.68 -5.80
C ASP A 458 -27.55 -9.21 -4.50
N ASN A 459 -28.78 -9.72 -4.57
CA ASN A 459 -29.54 -10.20 -3.41
C ASN A 459 -29.56 -9.20 -2.23
N VAL A 460 -29.88 -7.93 -2.48
CA VAL A 460 -29.92 -6.86 -1.46
C VAL A 460 -31.35 -6.58 -1.00
N GLN A 461 -31.61 -6.66 0.30
CA GLN A 461 -32.92 -6.39 0.92
C GLN A 461 -32.78 -5.28 1.96
N ALA A 462 -32.59 -4.04 1.51
CA ALA A 462 -32.17 -2.94 2.37
C ALA A 462 -32.68 -1.56 1.94
N ASP A 463 -32.65 -0.62 2.89
CA ASP A 463 -32.96 0.78 2.64
C ASP A 463 -31.69 1.60 2.41
N PHE A 464 -31.48 2.01 1.17
CA PHE A 464 -30.38 2.86 0.72
C PHE A 464 -30.87 4.27 0.37
N SER A 465 -32.08 4.66 0.80
CA SER A 465 -32.62 6.01 0.55
C SER A 465 -31.84 7.13 1.24
N GLY A 466 -31.00 6.79 2.22
CA GLY A 466 -30.04 7.72 2.82
C GLY A 466 -28.71 7.83 2.08
N ALA A 467 -28.43 6.97 1.10
CA ALA A 467 -27.20 7.02 0.34
C ALA A 467 -27.23 8.15 -0.70
N THR A 468 -26.06 8.74 -0.94
CA THR A 468 -25.84 9.66 -2.06
C THR A 468 -25.19 8.91 -3.21
N ILE A 469 -25.88 8.79 -4.34
CA ILE A 469 -25.37 8.13 -5.54
C ILE A 469 -25.21 9.19 -6.62
N VAL A 470 -24.06 9.23 -7.29
CA VAL A 470 -23.77 10.22 -8.34
C VAL A 470 -22.92 9.61 -9.45
N GLU A 471 -23.02 10.18 -10.65
CA GLU A 471 -22.17 9.87 -11.81
C GLU A 471 -22.13 8.37 -12.19
N MET A 472 -23.25 7.66 -12.00
CA MET A 472 -23.39 6.27 -12.46
C MET A 472 -23.99 6.22 -13.85
N ASP A 473 -23.53 5.31 -14.72
CA ASP A 473 -24.12 5.11 -16.04
C ASP A 473 -25.30 4.13 -15.98
N ARG A 474 -25.15 3.08 -15.16
CA ARG A 474 -26.09 1.97 -15.09
C ARG A 474 -26.23 1.40 -13.68
N ILE A 475 -27.45 0.99 -13.34
CA ILE A 475 -27.74 0.15 -12.17
C ILE A 475 -28.10 -1.26 -12.63
N GLU A 476 -27.50 -2.28 -12.01
CA GLU A 476 -27.87 -3.69 -12.23
C GLU A 476 -28.48 -4.30 -10.98
N LEU A 477 -29.61 -4.99 -11.14
CA LEU A 477 -30.31 -5.68 -10.06
C LEU A 477 -30.38 -7.18 -10.36
N SER A 478 -30.01 -7.99 -9.39
CA SER A 478 -30.22 -9.44 -9.44
C SER A 478 -31.60 -9.84 -8.90
N SER A 479 -32.06 -11.05 -9.23
CA SER A 479 -33.23 -11.65 -8.59
C SER A 479 -33.04 -11.82 -7.07
N GLY A 480 -34.03 -11.40 -6.28
CA GLY A 480 -33.97 -11.42 -4.80
C GLY A 480 -33.67 -10.06 -4.16
N THR A 481 -33.40 -9.03 -4.97
CA THR A 481 -33.13 -7.66 -4.50
C THR A 481 -34.43 -6.88 -4.23
N GLU A 482 -34.64 -6.47 -2.98
CA GLU A 482 -35.67 -5.54 -2.52
C GLU A 482 -35.02 -4.26 -1.98
N LEU A 483 -34.89 -3.24 -2.84
CA LEU A 483 -34.07 -2.07 -2.57
C LEU A 483 -34.88 -0.77 -2.57
N LYS A 484 -34.60 0.12 -1.61
CA LYS A 484 -35.06 1.52 -1.66
C LYS A 484 -33.89 2.44 -1.96
N LEU A 485 -34.04 3.31 -2.97
CA LEU A 485 -33.08 4.37 -3.31
C LEU A 485 -33.77 5.73 -3.25
N ALA A 486 -32.98 6.79 -3.07
CA ALA A 486 -33.50 8.15 -3.22
C ALA A 486 -33.75 8.48 -4.68
N ASP A 487 -32.73 8.27 -5.50
CA ASP A 487 -32.69 8.52 -6.94
C ASP A 487 -31.68 7.55 -7.58
N LEU A 488 -31.46 7.68 -8.90
CA LEU A 488 -30.60 6.79 -9.68
C LEU A 488 -29.17 7.33 -9.85
N GLY A 489 -28.85 8.48 -9.24
CA GLY A 489 -27.51 9.07 -9.30
C GLY A 489 -26.96 9.32 -10.71
N GLY A 490 -27.82 9.73 -11.64
CA GLY A 490 -27.45 9.99 -13.03
C GLY A 490 -27.62 8.81 -13.99
N ALA A 491 -27.86 7.59 -13.48
CA ALA A 491 -27.99 6.42 -14.34
C ALA A 491 -29.17 6.55 -15.31
N THR A 492 -28.92 6.20 -16.56
CA THR A 492 -29.91 6.23 -17.66
C THR A 492 -30.42 4.84 -18.02
N ALA A 493 -29.84 3.80 -17.42
CA ALA A 493 -30.22 2.42 -17.63
C ALA A 493 -30.35 1.63 -16.32
N ILE A 494 -31.39 0.81 -16.24
CA ILE A 494 -31.56 -0.24 -15.22
C ILE A 494 -31.55 -1.58 -15.93
N LYS A 495 -30.73 -2.51 -15.48
CA LYS A 495 -30.62 -3.85 -16.07
C LYS A 495 -30.95 -4.92 -15.05
N LEU A 496 -31.88 -5.79 -15.39
CA LEU A 496 -32.28 -6.91 -14.55
C LEU A 496 -31.52 -8.18 -14.96
N THR A 497 -30.94 -8.86 -13.99
CA THR A 497 -30.16 -10.09 -14.17
C THR A 497 -30.67 -11.20 -13.26
N GLY A 498 -30.50 -12.47 -13.65
CA GLY A 498 -30.94 -13.62 -12.84
C GLY A 498 -32.37 -14.10 -13.14
N ASN A 499 -32.90 -14.96 -12.27
CA ASN A 499 -34.18 -15.63 -12.47
C ASN A 499 -35.32 -14.94 -11.70
N TRP A 500 -36.09 -14.13 -12.40
CA TRP A 500 -37.18 -13.33 -11.82
C TRP A 500 -38.54 -14.05 -11.81
N THR A 501 -38.63 -15.31 -12.26
CA THR A 501 -39.92 -15.99 -12.44
C THR A 501 -40.36 -16.88 -11.26
N ASN A 502 -39.52 -17.10 -10.24
CA ASN A 502 -39.73 -18.13 -9.21
C ASN A 502 -39.95 -17.62 -7.78
N LEU A 503 -40.04 -16.30 -7.56
CA LEU A 503 -40.38 -15.72 -6.26
C LEU A 503 -41.71 -14.99 -6.38
N GLY A 504 -42.66 -15.33 -5.49
CA GLY A 504 -43.93 -14.62 -5.40
C GLY A 504 -43.70 -13.16 -5.06
N THR A 505 -44.32 -12.27 -5.84
CA THR A 505 -44.22 -10.80 -5.81
C THR A 505 -42.91 -10.25 -6.42
N PRO A 506 -42.97 -9.44 -7.51
CA PRO A 506 -41.78 -8.85 -8.11
C PRO A 506 -41.05 -7.95 -7.11
N SER A 507 -39.74 -8.16 -6.98
CA SER A 507 -38.84 -7.40 -6.10
C SER A 507 -38.73 -5.96 -6.62
N ALA A 508 -39.21 -5.01 -5.82
CA ALA A 508 -39.66 -3.70 -6.29
C ALA A 508 -38.68 -2.58 -5.90
N LEU A 509 -37.63 -2.37 -6.70
CA LEU A 509 -36.83 -1.15 -6.61
C LEU A 509 -37.76 0.05 -6.39
N THR A 510 -37.65 0.69 -5.24
CA THR A 510 -38.51 1.81 -4.85
C THR A 510 -37.67 3.07 -4.82
N LEU A 511 -38.12 4.10 -5.51
CA LEU A 511 -37.50 5.42 -5.52
C LEU A 511 -38.30 6.36 -4.61
N THR A 512 -37.62 7.11 -3.74
CA THR A 512 -38.28 8.07 -2.84
C THR A 512 -38.40 9.48 -3.43
N LYS A 513 -37.74 9.73 -4.57
CA LYS A 513 -37.89 10.95 -5.37
C LYS A 513 -38.34 10.61 -6.80
N ALA A 514 -38.86 11.61 -7.49
CA ALA A 514 -39.16 11.49 -8.91
C ALA A 514 -37.88 11.31 -9.72
N VAL A 515 -37.96 10.52 -10.80
CA VAL A 515 -36.89 10.41 -11.79
C VAL A 515 -37.08 11.54 -12.80
N GLU A 516 -36.06 12.38 -12.95
CA GLU A 516 -36.12 13.58 -13.81
C GLU A 516 -35.56 13.34 -15.23
N GLN A 517 -35.09 12.12 -15.52
CA GLN A 517 -34.54 11.71 -16.82
C GLN A 517 -35.27 10.50 -17.42
N ASP A 518 -35.13 10.28 -18.73
CA ASP A 518 -35.56 9.06 -19.38
C ASP A 518 -34.66 7.88 -18.95
N VAL A 519 -35.28 6.77 -18.53
CA VAL A 519 -34.57 5.57 -18.06
C VAL A 519 -34.99 4.37 -18.88
N THR A 520 -34.01 3.67 -19.47
CA THR A 520 -34.23 2.42 -20.19
C THR A 520 -34.14 1.24 -19.22
N VAL A 521 -35.12 0.33 -19.26
CA VAL A 521 -35.08 -0.91 -18.48
C VAL A 521 -34.78 -2.09 -19.40
N ASP A 522 -33.65 -2.76 -19.19
CA ASP A 522 -33.20 -3.93 -19.95
C ASP A 522 -33.54 -5.24 -19.22
N TYR A 523 -34.38 -6.05 -19.86
CA TYR A 523 -34.80 -7.39 -19.40
C TYR A 523 -34.10 -8.54 -20.14
N SER A 524 -33.19 -8.25 -21.07
CA SER A 524 -32.59 -9.25 -21.98
C SER A 524 -31.87 -10.40 -21.27
N LYS A 525 -31.35 -10.13 -20.06
CA LYS A 525 -30.67 -11.12 -19.19
C LYS A 525 -31.53 -11.60 -18.02
N ALA A 526 -32.78 -11.17 -17.92
CA ALA A 526 -33.75 -11.75 -17.00
C ALA A 526 -34.29 -13.05 -17.62
N GLY A 527 -34.00 -14.18 -16.99
CA GLY A 527 -34.41 -15.48 -17.51
C GLY A 527 -35.94 -15.58 -17.60
N THR A 528 -36.47 -15.79 -18.80
CA THR A 528 -37.82 -16.31 -19.01
C THR A 528 -37.69 -17.80 -19.36
N ARG A 529 -38.41 -18.69 -18.66
CA ARG A 529 -38.64 -20.01 -19.23
C ARG A 529 -39.41 -19.80 -20.54
N ARG A 530 -38.79 -20.10 -21.68
CA ARG A 530 -39.55 -20.46 -22.88
C ARG A 530 -40.40 -21.67 -22.48
N HIS A 531 -41.71 -21.50 -22.39
CA HIS A 531 -42.63 -22.62 -22.36
C HIS A 531 -42.37 -23.46 -23.63
N MET A 532 -41.88 -24.70 -23.44
CA MET A 532 -42.09 -25.79 -24.39
C MET A 532 -43.36 -26.52 -23.98
#